data_AF-A0AAE4VMB0-F1
#
_entry.id   AF-A0AAE4VMB0-F1
#
_cell.length_a   1.000
_cell.length_b   1.000
_cell.length_c   1.000
_cell.angle_alpha   90.00
_cell.angle_beta   90.00
_cell.angle_gamma   90.00
#
_symmetry.space_group_name_H-M   'P 1'
#
loop_
_entity.id
_entity.type
_entity.pdbx_description
1 polymer ?
#
loop_
_entity_poly.entity_id
_entity_poly.type
_entity_poly.pdbx_seq_one_letter_code
_entity_poly.pdbx_strand_id
1 'polypeptide(L)'
;MNIKRKKNKIKIYNNNNLSKTNTIDKNEFINLSEKNLNNDIPSWQKMIDFVINQQNIPSGGCLYVVATPIGNLYDITLRGLAILSSSDIILAENTIITHKILNFYNIKSQKIISFHDFDHNIDYALNLLNSGKKVSLVSDAGTPTISDPGSILIYRAKISNIRVIPIPGPSSISAAMSVSGVLGDNWLFVGFLPKKSSQKKNKLEYLKELDTNVIILESPYRILDTLYKILDIFGSKHMICIGREMTKMHEEIIFDTIENIFILYNKREIIKGEIVLIISQDNKTLEDNIQLHKKEVIEYHQSNIENNNIMQHTQNKKCNHIINNIKTINNDNNNDNMQDSIKNFIKSNVLCSDVKENNIESNIIENIAKIENSAKKIFQSLFEYQIPLNTATRIVVNLLNINRNTAYKIGLLTQKINSVNGFTIDKNKN
;
A
#
# COMPACT_ATOMS: atom_id res chain seq x y z
N MET A 1 0.66 34.03 -11.09
CA MET A 1 0.63 33.46 -12.45
C MET A 1 -0.33 32.28 -12.47
N ASN A 2 -1.46 32.44 -13.16
CA ASN A 2 -2.51 31.44 -13.31
C ASN A 2 -2.04 30.22 -14.13
N ILE A 3 -2.13 29.01 -13.57
CA ILE A 3 -2.15 27.77 -14.39
C ILE A 3 -3.56 27.17 -14.29
N LYS A 4 -4.42 27.62 -15.21
CA LYS A 4 -5.73 27.03 -15.49
C LYS A 4 -5.54 25.55 -15.87
N ARG A 5 -6.06 24.62 -15.07
CA ARG A 5 -6.30 23.23 -15.49
C ARG A 5 -7.31 23.24 -16.64
N LYS A 6 -6.84 23.11 -17.89
CA LYS A 6 -7.69 22.82 -19.05
C LYS A 6 -8.36 21.46 -18.83
N LYS A 7 -9.69 21.45 -18.82
CA LYS A 7 -10.52 20.26 -19.03
C LYS A 7 -10.15 19.68 -20.40
N ASN A 8 -9.34 18.64 -20.44
CA ASN A 8 -9.20 17.85 -21.66
C ASN A 8 -10.45 16.97 -21.80
N LYS A 9 -11.24 17.30 -22.83
CA LYS A 9 -12.27 16.43 -23.40
C LYS A 9 -11.63 15.07 -23.70
N ILE A 10 -12.27 14.00 -23.23
CA ILE A 10 -12.00 12.64 -23.65
C ILE A 10 -12.25 12.57 -25.17
N LYS A 11 -11.17 12.51 -25.96
CA LYS A 11 -11.24 12.05 -27.34
C LYS A 11 -11.20 10.53 -27.28
N ILE A 12 -12.33 9.90 -27.61
CA ILE A 12 -12.39 8.47 -27.92
C ILE A 12 -11.57 8.30 -29.21
N TYR A 13 -10.38 7.73 -29.12
CA TYR A 13 -9.67 7.21 -30.28
C TYR A 13 -10.19 5.80 -30.54
N ASN A 14 -10.98 5.65 -31.60
CA ASN A 14 -11.15 4.36 -32.25
C ASN A 14 -9.81 4.02 -32.92
N ASN A 15 -9.03 3.14 -32.29
CA ASN A 15 -7.95 2.42 -32.97
C ASN A 15 -8.19 0.93 -32.78
N ASN A 16 -8.82 0.33 -33.78
CA ASN A 16 -8.63 -1.07 -34.12
C ASN A 16 -7.12 -1.29 -34.35
N ASN A 17 -6.57 -2.36 -33.77
CA ASN A 17 -5.16 -2.82 -33.82
C ASN A 17 -4.24 -2.45 -32.64
N LEU A 18 -4.67 -2.76 -31.41
CA LEU A 18 -3.74 -3.17 -30.34
C LEU A 18 -3.94 -4.65 -30.03
N SER A 19 -2.87 -5.42 -30.25
CA SER A 19 -2.75 -6.82 -29.85
C SER A 19 -3.15 -6.99 -28.38
N LYS A 20 -4.14 -7.86 -28.16
CA LYS A 20 -4.72 -8.22 -26.86
C LYS A 20 -3.63 -8.47 -25.80
N THR A 21 -3.49 -7.55 -24.85
CA THR A 21 -2.90 -7.87 -23.55
C THR A 21 -3.98 -8.59 -22.75
N ASN A 22 -3.96 -9.94 -22.80
CA ASN A 22 -4.81 -10.76 -21.94
C ASN A 22 -4.29 -10.68 -20.51
N THR A 23 -4.83 -9.79 -19.71
CA THR A 23 -4.85 -9.94 -18.25
C THR A 23 -5.76 -11.10 -17.92
N ILE A 24 -5.21 -12.18 -17.36
CA ILE A 24 -5.98 -13.34 -16.89
C ILE A 24 -6.96 -12.86 -15.82
N ASP A 25 -8.24 -13.19 -16.00
CA ASP A 25 -9.31 -12.85 -15.05
C ASP A 25 -9.06 -13.57 -13.72
N LYS A 26 -9.29 -12.89 -12.60
CA LYS A 26 -9.02 -13.38 -11.24
C LYS A 26 -9.78 -14.67 -10.94
N ASN A 27 -10.91 -14.89 -11.61
CA ASN A 27 -11.74 -16.08 -11.50
C ASN A 27 -11.16 -17.31 -12.23
N GLU A 28 -10.35 -17.10 -13.26
CA GLU A 28 -9.72 -18.19 -14.03
C GLU A 28 -8.56 -18.81 -13.25
N PHE A 29 -7.85 -18.02 -12.44
CA PHE A 29 -6.78 -18.47 -11.55
C PHE A 29 -7.30 -19.40 -10.44
N ILE A 30 -8.50 -19.14 -9.90
CA ILE A 30 -9.10 -19.92 -8.79
C ILE A 30 -9.59 -21.30 -9.28
N ASN A 31 -10.14 -21.39 -10.50
CA ASN A 31 -10.69 -22.65 -11.02
C ASN A 31 -9.62 -23.68 -11.47
N LEU A 32 -8.35 -23.28 -11.58
CA LEU A 32 -7.27 -24.15 -12.08
C LEU A 32 -6.51 -24.90 -10.97
N SER A 33 -6.55 -24.43 -9.72
CA SER A 33 -5.92 -25.12 -8.58
C SER A 33 -6.56 -26.47 -8.27
N GLU A 34 -7.78 -26.74 -8.73
CA GLU A 34 -8.51 -27.97 -8.44
C GLU A 34 -8.26 -29.10 -9.47
N LYS A 35 -7.74 -28.80 -10.67
CA LYS A 35 -7.82 -29.75 -11.81
C LYS A 35 -6.59 -30.62 -12.12
N ASN A 36 -5.44 -30.47 -11.45
CA ASN A 36 -4.21 -31.14 -11.92
C ASN A 36 -3.29 -31.74 -10.83
N LEU A 37 -3.84 -32.54 -9.92
CA LEU A 37 -3.07 -33.36 -8.97
C LEU A 37 -3.04 -34.85 -9.40
N ASN A 38 -2.37 -35.14 -10.52
CA ASN A 38 -1.84 -36.50 -10.82
C ASN A 38 -0.31 -36.53 -10.62
N ASN A 39 0.20 -37.66 -10.12
CA ASN A 39 1.41 -37.83 -9.31
C ASN A 39 2.79 -37.57 -9.97
N ASP A 40 3.80 -37.49 -9.09
CA ASP A 40 5.28 -37.42 -9.24
C ASP A 40 5.98 -36.06 -9.39
N ILE A 41 5.28 -34.98 -9.74
CA ILE A 41 5.85 -33.62 -9.77
C ILE A 41 5.29 -32.81 -8.60
N PRO A 42 6.13 -32.18 -7.74
CA PRO A 42 5.64 -31.32 -6.67
C PRO A 42 4.66 -30.26 -7.20
N SER A 43 3.57 -30.01 -6.48
CA SER A 43 2.50 -29.10 -6.91
C SER A 43 3.01 -27.72 -7.34
N TRP A 44 4.00 -27.18 -6.62
CA TRP A 44 4.61 -25.89 -6.92
C TRP A 44 5.47 -25.89 -8.21
N GLN A 45 6.07 -27.02 -8.60
CA GLN A 45 6.78 -27.13 -9.89
C GLN A 45 5.81 -27.06 -11.07
N LYS A 46 4.64 -27.70 -10.96
CA LYS A 46 3.58 -27.55 -11.97
C LYS A 46 3.08 -26.11 -12.07
N MET A 47 2.97 -25.43 -10.93
CA MET A 47 2.60 -24.01 -10.90
C MET A 47 3.69 -23.14 -11.55
N ILE A 48 4.97 -23.45 -11.34
CA ILE A 48 6.07 -22.78 -12.04
C ILE A 48 5.96 -22.99 -13.56
N ASP A 49 5.81 -24.23 -14.02
CA ASP A 49 5.71 -24.53 -15.45
C ASP A 49 4.50 -23.84 -16.08
N PHE A 50 3.38 -23.82 -15.36
CA PHE A 50 2.19 -23.06 -15.76
C PHE A 50 2.49 -21.57 -15.88
N VAL A 51 3.13 -20.96 -14.88
CA VAL A 51 3.51 -19.54 -14.91
C VAL A 51 4.43 -19.28 -16.11
N ILE A 52 5.46 -20.12 -16.33
CA ILE A 52 6.37 -20.00 -17.48
C ILE A 52 5.61 -20.02 -18.80
N ASN A 53 4.66 -20.95 -18.97
CA ASN A 53 3.87 -21.09 -20.20
C ASN A 53 2.90 -19.93 -20.43
N GLN A 54 2.44 -19.28 -19.36
CA GLN A 54 1.56 -18.09 -19.44
C GLN A 54 2.34 -16.78 -19.59
N GLN A 55 3.64 -16.78 -19.26
CA GLN A 55 4.46 -15.59 -19.39
C GLN A 55 4.81 -15.34 -20.86
N ASN A 56 4.53 -14.13 -21.33
CA ASN A 56 5.18 -13.59 -22.52
C ASN A 56 6.64 -13.26 -22.21
N ILE A 57 7.46 -14.30 -22.04
CA ILE A 57 8.91 -14.17 -21.88
C ILE A 57 9.45 -13.53 -23.17
N PRO A 58 10.19 -12.41 -23.10
CA PRO A 58 10.72 -11.75 -24.29
C PRO A 58 11.58 -12.73 -25.12
N SER A 59 11.48 -12.61 -26.45
CA SER A 59 12.25 -13.43 -27.40
C SER A 59 13.73 -13.04 -27.50
N GLY A 60 14.15 -11.96 -26.83
CA GLY A 60 15.53 -11.48 -26.79
C GLY A 60 16.09 -11.43 -25.37
N GLY A 61 17.37 -11.09 -25.25
CA GLY A 61 18.06 -11.04 -23.98
C GLY A 61 17.49 -9.97 -23.06
N CYS A 62 17.32 -10.34 -21.80
CA CYS A 62 16.72 -9.46 -20.79
C CYS A 62 17.30 -9.73 -19.41
N LEU A 63 17.38 -8.66 -18.63
CA LEU A 63 17.84 -8.67 -17.26
C LEU A 63 16.63 -8.66 -16.33
N TYR A 64 16.41 -9.75 -15.61
CA TYR A 64 15.42 -9.83 -14.55
C TYR A 64 16.05 -9.40 -13.23
N VAL A 65 15.36 -8.55 -12.47
CA VAL A 65 15.76 -8.17 -11.10
C VAL A 65 14.80 -8.88 -10.18
N VAL A 66 15.26 -9.93 -9.50
CA VAL A 66 14.40 -10.88 -8.79
C VAL A 66 14.58 -10.74 -7.28
N ALA A 67 13.50 -10.39 -6.59
CA ALA A 67 13.51 -10.36 -5.13
C ALA A 67 13.54 -11.78 -4.53
N THR A 68 14.42 -11.99 -3.56
CA THR A 68 14.62 -13.25 -2.81
C THR A 68 14.01 -13.15 -1.40
N PRO A 69 13.74 -14.29 -0.72
CA PRO A 69 13.35 -14.32 0.68
C PRO A 69 14.22 -13.47 1.61
N ILE A 70 13.62 -12.85 2.62
CA ILE A 70 14.34 -12.08 3.66
C ILE A 70 14.56 -12.84 4.98
N GLY A 71 14.19 -14.13 5.00
CA GLY A 71 14.29 -14.97 6.20
C GLY A 71 13.47 -16.25 6.10
N ASN A 72 12.26 -16.13 5.54
CA ASN A 72 11.38 -17.26 5.29
C ASN A 72 11.37 -17.66 3.81
N LEU A 73 11.79 -18.89 3.50
CA LEU A 73 11.86 -19.40 2.13
C LEU A 73 10.52 -19.29 1.39
N TYR A 74 9.39 -19.42 2.10
CA TYR A 74 8.05 -19.36 1.55
C TYR A 74 7.61 -17.97 1.05
N ASP A 75 8.36 -16.91 1.35
CA ASP A 75 8.02 -15.55 0.91
C ASP A 75 8.37 -15.28 -0.56
N ILE A 76 9.15 -16.16 -1.21
CA ILE A 76 9.46 -16.01 -2.63
C ILE A 76 8.19 -16.12 -3.48
N THR A 77 8.09 -15.28 -4.51
CA THR A 77 6.92 -15.31 -5.38
C THR A 77 7.02 -16.48 -6.37
N LEU A 78 5.86 -17.04 -6.76
CA LEU A 78 5.77 -18.03 -7.84
C LEU A 78 6.42 -17.52 -9.14
N ARG A 79 6.28 -16.22 -9.42
CA ARG A 79 6.93 -15.58 -10.57
C ARG A 79 8.45 -15.52 -10.41
N GLY A 80 8.95 -15.24 -9.22
CA GLY A 80 10.39 -15.30 -8.92
C GLY A 80 10.97 -16.67 -9.23
N LEU A 81 10.34 -17.73 -8.71
CA LEU A 81 10.75 -19.11 -8.98
C LEU A 81 10.72 -19.45 -10.46
N ALA A 82 9.65 -19.08 -11.18
CA ALA A 82 9.54 -19.32 -12.62
C ALA A 82 10.64 -18.62 -13.44
N ILE A 83 10.96 -17.38 -13.10
CA ILE A 83 12.03 -16.64 -13.76
C ILE A 83 13.41 -17.22 -13.45
N LEU A 84 13.69 -17.56 -12.19
CA LEU A 84 14.95 -18.20 -11.82
C LEU A 84 15.13 -19.56 -12.52
N SER A 85 14.05 -20.35 -12.63
CA SER A 85 14.07 -21.65 -13.32
C SER A 85 14.26 -21.55 -14.84
N SER A 86 13.91 -20.41 -15.45
CA SER A 86 14.01 -20.19 -16.91
C SER A 86 15.18 -19.29 -17.31
N SER A 87 15.97 -18.83 -16.35
CA SER A 87 17.15 -18.00 -16.60
C SER A 87 18.31 -18.86 -17.11
N ASP A 88 19.00 -18.38 -18.15
CA ASP A 88 20.24 -19.01 -18.59
C ASP A 88 21.33 -18.87 -17.51
N ILE A 89 21.37 -17.72 -16.85
CA ILE A 89 22.39 -17.36 -15.86
C ILE A 89 21.76 -16.57 -14.71
N ILE A 90 22.17 -16.87 -13.49
CA ILE A 90 21.83 -16.11 -12.28
C ILE A 90 23.09 -15.44 -11.75
N LEU A 91 23.08 -14.12 -11.71
CA LEU A 91 24.05 -13.28 -11.02
C LEU A 91 23.58 -13.12 -9.58
N ALA A 92 24.37 -13.60 -8.63
CA ALA A 92 24.02 -13.62 -7.23
C ALA A 92 25.11 -12.94 -6.40
N GLU A 93 24.72 -12.10 -5.45
CA GLU A 93 25.66 -11.58 -4.45
C GLU A 93 26.38 -12.73 -3.72
N ASN A 94 25.62 -13.62 -3.08
CA ASN A 94 26.14 -14.85 -2.50
C ASN A 94 25.54 -16.09 -3.17
N THR A 95 26.40 -16.82 -3.87
CA THR A 95 26.01 -18.04 -4.58
C THR A 95 25.54 -19.14 -3.63
N ILE A 96 26.08 -19.22 -2.40
CA ILE A 96 25.71 -20.23 -1.41
C ILE A 96 24.26 -20.06 -0.96
N ILE A 97 23.83 -18.81 -0.71
CA ILE A 97 22.45 -18.50 -0.31
C ILE A 97 21.50 -18.82 -1.47
N THR A 98 21.85 -18.38 -2.67
CA THR A 98 21.05 -18.64 -3.87
C THR A 98 20.89 -20.14 -4.13
N HIS A 99 21.97 -20.93 -4.01
CA HIS A 99 21.91 -22.39 -4.13
C HIS A 99 20.96 -23.03 -3.11
N LYS A 100 20.95 -22.56 -1.86
CA LYS A 100 20.01 -23.07 -0.84
C LYS A 100 18.55 -22.84 -1.23
N ILE A 101 18.23 -21.65 -1.74
CA ILE A 101 16.88 -21.31 -2.20
C ILE A 101 16.47 -22.24 -3.34
N LEU A 102 17.31 -22.37 -4.37
CA LEU A 102 16.99 -23.19 -5.55
C LEU A 102 16.89 -24.68 -5.20
N ASN A 103 17.76 -25.18 -4.32
CA ASN A 103 17.71 -26.57 -3.87
C ASN A 103 16.45 -26.88 -3.06
N PHE A 104 16.02 -25.97 -2.18
CA PHE A 104 14.78 -26.13 -1.42
C PHE A 104 13.56 -26.31 -2.36
N TYR A 105 13.56 -25.54 -3.45
CA TYR A 105 12.58 -25.64 -4.51
C TYR A 105 13.05 -26.52 -5.67
N ASN A 106 13.92 -27.52 -5.51
CA ASN A 106 14.34 -28.44 -6.58
C ASN A 106 14.58 -27.82 -7.99
N ILE A 107 14.97 -26.54 -8.08
CA ILE A 107 15.16 -25.82 -9.33
C ILE A 107 16.59 -26.08 -9.76
N LYS A 108 16.74 -26.71 -10.92
CA LYS A 108 18.06 -26.89 -11.54
C LYS A 108 18.52 -25.57 -12.13
N SER A 109 19.36 -24.84 -11.41
CA SER A 109 20.04 -23.66 -11.97
C SER A 109 20.96 -24.09 -13.11
N GLN A 110 20.90 -23.40 -14.25
CA GLN A 110 21.81 -23.66 -15.36
C GLN A 110 23.23 -23.14 -15.08
N LYS A 111 23.35 -21.95 -14.47
CA LYS A 111 24.63 -21.38 -14.03
C LYS A 111 24.40 -20.25 -13.02
N ILE A 112 25.11 -20.28 -11.88
CA ILE A 112 25.13 -19.19 -10.89
C ILE A 112 26.53 -18.60 -10.85
N ILE A 113 26.62 -17.27 -10.87
CA ILE A 113 27.89 -16.54 -10.86
C ILE A 113 27.83 -15.50 -9.74
N SER A 114 28.89 -15.42 -8.94
CA SER A 114 29.03 -14.38 -7.91
C SER A 114 29.09 -13.01 -8.58
N PHE A 115 28.36 -12.04 -8.03
CA PHE A 115 28.26 -10.70 -8.57
C PHE A 115 28.22 -9.68 -7.44
N HIS A 116 29.29 -8.90 -7.31
CA HIS A 116 29.42 -7.83 -6.31
C HIS A 116 29.59 -6.46 -6.98
N ASP A 117 29.44 -5.38 -6.21
CA ASP A 117 29.71 -4.04 -6.72
C ASP A 117 31.18 -3.90 -7.15
N PHE A 118 31.40 -3.23 -8.29
CA PHE A 118 32.71 -3.02 -8.95
C PHE A 118 33.36 -4.24 -9.60
N ASP A 119 32.58 -5.29 -9.86
CA ASP A 119 33.05 -6.51 -10.50
C ASP A 119 33.27 -6.35 -12.03
N HIS A 120 34.28 -7.04 -12.56
CA HIS A 120 34.56 -7.17 -14.01
C HIS A 120 33.45 -7.95 -14.72
N ASN A 121 32.61 -8.66 -13.96
CA ASN A 121 31.49 -9.44 -14.48
C ASN A 121 30.38 -8.60 -15.12
N ILE A 122 30.39 -7.26 -15.00
CA ILE A 122 29.39 -6.41 -15.68
C ILE A 122 29.51 -6.54 -17.20
N ASP A 123 30.71 -6.48 -17.77
CA ASP A 123 30.90 -6.61 -19.23
C ASP A 123 30.49 -8.00 -19.72
N TYR A 124 30.82 -9.03 -18.94
CA TYR A 124 30.40 -10.39 -19.19
C TYR A 124 28.86 -10.52 -19.22
N ALA A 125 28.17 -9.96 -18.23
CA ALA A 125 26.71 -9.95 -18.17
C ALA A 125 26.08 -9.20 -19.36
N LEU A 126 26.63 -8.05 -19.75
CA LEU A 126 26.14 -7.28 -20.90
C LEU A 126 26.33 -8.05 -22.22
N ASN A 127 27.46 -8.73 -22.40
CA ASN A 127 27.70 -9.56 -23.59
C ASN A 127 26.69 -10.72 -23.68
N LEU A 128 26.38 -11.37 -22.56
CA LEU A 128 25.35 -12.41 -22.51
C LEU A 128 23.98 -11.85 -22.90
N LEU A 129 23.58 -10.74 -22.30
CA LEU A 129 22.31 -10.06 -22.60
C LEU A 129 22.22 -9.69 -24.10
N ASN A 130 23.29 -9.15 -24.67
CA ASN A 130 23.35 -8.82 -26.11
C ASN A 130 23.28 -10.07 -27.00
N SER A 131 23.82 -11.21 -26.56
CA SER A 131 23.68 -12.49 -27.28
C SER A 131 22.30 -13.14 -27.18
N GLY A 132 21.32 -12.47 -26.55
CA GLY A 132 19.96 -12.98 -26.42
C GLY A 132 19.69 -13.79 -25.15
N LYS A 133 20.65 -13.86 -24.22
CA LYS A 133 20.52 -14.65 -22.98
C LYS A 133 19.64 -13.95 -21.93
N LYS A 134 18.91 -14.76 -21.17
CA LYS A 134 18.10 -14.32 -20.03
C LYS A 134 18.95 -14.39 -18.77
N VAL A 135 19.17 -13.24 -18.14
CA VAL A 135 20.00 -13.12 -16.95
C VAL A 135 19.13 -12.67 -15.79
N SER A 136 19.21 -13.36 -14.66
CA SER A 136 18.58 -12.91 -13.41
C SER A 136 19.64 -12.32 -12.48
N LEU A 137 19.34 -11.18 -11.86
CA LEU A 137 20.09 -10.58 -10.76
C LEU A 137 19.32 -10.83 -9.46
N VAL A 138 20.00 -11.39 -8.46
CA VAL A 138 19.50 -11.60 -7.10
C VAL A 138 20.51 -11.07 -6.07
N SER A 139 20.00 -10.60 -4.94
CA SER A 139 20.78 -10.30 -3.73
C SER A 139 20.58 -11.41 -2.70
N ASP A 140 21.36 -11.35 -1.62
CA ASP A 140 21.30 -12.33 -0.54
C ASP A 140 19.90 -12.44 0.08
N ALA A 141 19.22 -11.29 0.21
CA ALA A 141 17.90 -11.21 0.78
C ALA A 141 17.15 -9.97 0.25
N GLY A 142 15.88 -10.15 -0.11
CA GLY A 142 15.01 -9.05 -0.49
C GLY A 142 15.20 -8.60 -1.93
N THR A 143 15.04 -7.30 -2.18
CA THR A 143 14.99 -6.75 -3.54
C THR A 143 16.37 -6.20 -3.93
N PRO A 144 17.03 -6.73 -4.98
CA PRO A 144 18.33 -6.24 -5.41
C PRO A 144 18.32 -4.74 -5.67
N THR A 145 19.47 -4.09 -5.49
CA THR A 145 19.68 -2.63 -5.61
C THR A 145 19.06 -1.76 -4.51
N ILE A 146 18.31 -2.33 -3.57
CA ILE A 146 17.79 -1.61 -2.40
C ILE A 146 18.74 -1.85 -1.22
N SER A 147 19.79 -1.02 -1.14
CA SER A 147 20.96 -1.22 -0.24
C SER A 147 21.79 -2.48 -0.56
N ASP A 148 21.61 -3.03 -1.76
CA ASP A 148 22.29 -4.21 -2.30
C ASP A 148 23.02 -3.86 -3.61
N PRO A 149 23.97 -4.70 -4.09
CA PRO A 149 24.71 -4.46 -5.33
C PRO A 149 23.84 -4.52 -6.60
N GLY A 150 24.39 -4.02 -7.72
CA GLY A 150 23.85 -4.23 -9.08
C GLY A 150 23.22 -3.03 -9.77
N SER A 151 23.17 -1.87 -9.12
CA SER A 151 22.69 -0.61 -9.73
C SER A 151 23.48 -0.23 -10.99
N ILE A 152 24.80 -0.45 -11.00
CA ILE A 152 25.67 -0.17 -12.15
C ILE A 152 25.33 -1.06 -13.35
N LEU A 153 25.07 -2.36 -13.12
CA LEU A 153 24.65 -3.28 -14.20
C LEU A 153 23.31 -2.85 -14.79
N ILE A 154 22.32 -2.52 -13.95
CA ILE A 154 21.02 -2.05 -14.43
C ILE A 154 21.17 -0.76 -15.25
N TYR A 155 21.98 0.19 -14.78
CA TYR A 155 22.27 1.42 -15.50
C TYR A 155 22.87 1.12 -16.88
N ARG A 156 23.94 0.30 -16.93
CA ARG A 156 24.62 -0.06 -18.19
C ARG A 156 23.75 -0.87 -19.15
N ALA A 157 22.86 -1.71 -18.62
CA ALA A 157 21.86 -2.43 -19.40
C ALA A 157 20.87 -1.45 -20.05
N LYS A 158 20.33 -0.51 -19.26
CA LYS A 158 19.36 0.48 -19.76
C LYS A 158 19.94 1.40 -20.85
N ILE A 159 21.15 1.92 -20.66
CA ILE A 159 21.79 2.77 -21.69
C ILE A 159 22.13 1.98 -22.97
N SER A 160 22.32 0.67 -22.86
CA SER A 160 22.53 -0.25 -23.99
C SER A 160 21.22 -0.75 -24.61
N ASN A 161 20.06 -0.17 -24.27
CA ASN A 161 18.73 -0.60 -24.70
C ASN A 161 18.38 -2.07 -24.38
N ILE A 162 19.04 -2.66 -23.38
CA ILE A 162 18.68 -3.98 -22.88
C ILE A 162 17.45 -3.85 -21.98
N ARG A 163 16.49 -4.76 -22.17
CA ARG A 163 15.27 -4.79 -21.38
C ARG A 163 15.57 -5.22 -19.95
N VAL A 164 15.24 -4.36 -18.98
CA VAL A 164 15.30 -4.66 -17.54
C VAL A 164 13.89 -4.86 -17.00
N ILE A 165 13.64 -5.98 -16.33
CA ILE A 165 12.30 -6.39 -15.87
C ILE A 165 12.32 -6.62 -14.36
N PRO A 166 11.59 -5.83 -13.56
CA PRO A 166 11.48 -6.07 -12.13
C PRO A 166 10.53 -7.24 -11.84
N ILE A 167 10.98 -8.16 -11.00
CA ILE A 167 10.17 -9.20 -10.38
C ILE A 167 10.00 -8.82 -8.89
N PRO A 168 8.83 -8.27 -8.50
CA PRO A 168 8.60 -7.84 -7.13
C PRO A 168 8.54 -9.05 -6.21
N GLY A 169 8.77 -8.79 -4.93
CA GLY A 169 8.75 -9.80 -3.90
C GLY A 169 9.10 -9.20 -2.55
N PRO A 170 9.68 -10.02 -1.64
CA PRO A 170 9.92 -9.61 -0.26
C PRO A 170 10.85 -8.41 -0.13
N SER A 171 10.58 -7.58 0.87
CA SER A 171 11.43 -6.48 1.31
C SER A 171 11.23 -6.25 2.80
N SER A 172 12.33 -6.24 3.57
CA SER A 172 12.31 -6.01 5.01
C SER A 172 11.75 -4.63 5.36
N ILE A 173 11.99 -3.64 4.50
CA ILE A 173 11.51 -2.26 4.62
C ILE A 173 9.98 -2.23 4.59
N SER A 174 9.37 -2.78 3.53
CA SER A 174 7.91 -2.76 3.40
C SER A 174 7.23 -3.67 4.41
N ALA A 175 7.85 -4.82 4.72
CA ALA A 175 7.34 -5.72 5.75
C ALA A 175 7.28 -5.01 7.11
N ALA A 176 8.40 -4.44 7.57
CA ALA A 176 8.45 -3.71 8.84
C ALA A 176 7.50 -2.50 8.86
N MET A 177 7.47 -1.69 7.80
CA MET A 177 6.59 -0.51 7.74
C MET A 177 5.11 -0.91 7.85
N SER A 178 4.70 -2.00 7.20
CA SER A 178 3.29 -2.45 7.16
C SER A 178 2.72 -2.83 8.53
N VAL A 179 3.58 -3.16 9.50
CA VAL A 179 3.21 -3.59 10.85
C VAL A 179 3.74 -2.66 11.94
N SER A 180 4.34 -1.53 11.55
CA SER A 180 5.10 -0.65 12.46
C SER A 180 4.25 0.12 13.47
N GLY A 181 2.97 0.32 13.20
CA GLY A 181 2.10 1.21 13.98
C GLY A 181 2.37 2.72 13.77
N VAL A 182 3.36 3.07 12.95
CA VAL A 182 3.69 4.46 12.63
C VAL A 182 2.62 5.06 11.71
N LEU A 183 2.19 6.28 12.03
CA LEU A 183 1.17 7.01 11.26
C LEU A 183 1.80 7.84 10.14
N GLY A 184 1.02 8.11 9.10
CA GLY A 184 1.42 8.94 7.96
C GLY A 184 1.83 8.13 6.74
N ASP A 185 1.48 8.66 5.56
CA ASP A 185 1.72 7.99 4.28
C ASP A 185 3.12 8.28 3.70
N ASN A 186 3.79 9.30 4.23
CA ASN A 186 5.12 9.73 3.79
C ASN A 186 6.19 9.02 4.61
N TRP A 187 7.14 8.40 3.93
CA TRP A 187 8.32 7.81 4.54
C TRP A 187 9.54 7.93 3.64
N LEU A 188 10.70 8.04 4.27
CA LEU A 188 12.00 8.15 3.63
C LEU A 188 12.86 6.96 4.04
N PHE A 189 13.21 6.11 3.08
CA PHE A 189 14.23 5.09 3.28
C PHE A 189 15.63 5.66 3.05
N VAL A 190 16.52 5.52 4.03
CA VAL A 190 17.87 6.09 3.98
C VAL A 190 19.00 5.05 3.93
N GLY A 191 18.66 3.75 3.93
CA GLY A 191 19.65 2.68 4.01
C GLY A 191 20.33 2.67 5.38
N PHE A 192 21.65 2.52 5.39
CA PHE A 192 22.46 2.50 6.61
C PHE A 192 22.98 3.88 6.99
N LEU A 193 22.94 4.22 8.29
CA LEU A 193 23.57 5.43 8.78
C LEU A 193 25.11 5.37 8.66
N PRO A 194 25.80 6.52 8.53
CA PRO A 194 27.26 6.58 8.52
C PRO A 194 27.91 5.89 9.72
N LYS A 195 29.07 5.25 9.50
CA LYS A 195 29.84 4.59 10.57
C LYS A 195 30.47 5.60 11.54
N LYS A 196 30.92 6.75 11.05
CA LYS A 196 31.55 7.80 11.87
C LYS A 196 30.51 8.50 12.73
N SER A 197 30.77 8.59 14.03
CA SER A 197 29.84 9.16 15.02
C SER A 197 29.36 10.57 14.66
N SER A 198 30.28 11.46 14.25
CA SER A 198 29.93 12.84 13.84
C SER A 198 29.05 12.89 12.60
N GLN A 199 29.36 12.10 11.58
CA GLN A 199 28.55 12.01 10.35
C GLN A 199 27.17 11.42 10.63
N LYS A 200 27.09 10.42 11.52
CA LYS A 200 25.82 9.83 11.97
C LYS A 200 24.96 10.88 12.68
N LYS A 201 25.56 11.65 13.61
CA LYS A 201 24.88 12.75 14.31
C LYS A 201 24.33 13.78 13.33
N ASN A 202 25.18 14.32 12.44
CA ASN A 202 24.74 15.30 11.45
C ASN A 202 23.63 14.77 10.53
N LYS A 203 23.70 13.47 10.17
CA LYS A 203 22.65 12.83 9.37
C LYS A 203 21.34 12.73 10.14
N LEU A 204 21.37 12.35 11.42
CA LEU A 204 20.18 12.26 12.27
C LEU A 204 19.56 13.63 12.55
N GLU A 205 20.38 14.66 12.79
CA GLU A 205 19.91 16.05 12.92
C GLU A 205 19.20 16.52 11.64
N TYR A 206 19.79 16.28 10.47
CA TYR A 206 19.12 16.55 9.20
C TYR A 206 17.79 15.81 9.05
N LEU A 207 17.75 14.53 9.46
CA LEU A 207 16.54 13.71 9.36
C LEU A 207 15.43 14.17 10.32
N LYS A 208 15.78 14.70 11.49
CA LYS A 208 14.82 15.27 12.44
C LYS A 208 14.07 16.47 11.88
N GLU A 209 14.72 17.27 11.05
CA GLU A 209 14.11 18.44 10.40
C GLU A 209 13.17 18.05 9.25
N LEU A 210 13.15 16.78 8.84
CA LEU A 210 12.23 16.31 7.80
C LEU A 210 10.89 15.94 8.40
N ASP A 211 9.82 16.51 7.86
CA ASP A 211 8.44 16.16 8.16
C ASP A 211 8.04 14.86 7.43
N THR A 212 8.72 13.74 7.77
CA THR A 212 8.46 12.40 7.21
C THR A 212 8.89 11.29 8.16
N ASN A 213 8.25 10.13 8.08
CA ASN A 213 8.76 8.93 8.75
C ASN A 213 10.10 8.51 8.13
N VAL A 214 11.02 7.97 8.91
CA VAL A 214 12.35 7.61 8.42
C VAL A 214 12.62 6.13 8.67
N ILE A 215 13.02 5.40 7.62
CA ILE A 215 13.36 3.98 7.70
C ILE A 215 14.86 3.79 7.48
N ILE A 216 15.50 3.13 8.44
CA ILE A 216 16.95 2.86 8.50
C ILE A 216 17.16 1.34 8.60
N LEU A 217 18.16 0.82 7.91
CA LEU A 217 18.74 -0.48 8.22
C LEU A 217 19.89 -0.29 9.21
N GLU A 218 19.98 -1.13 10.24
CA GLU A 218 21.03 -1.03 11.24
C GLU A 218 21.62 -2.39 11.62
N SER A 219 22.91 -2.39 11.88
CA SER A 219 23.62 -3.58 12.36
C SER A 219 23.35 -3.80 13.85
N PRO A 220 23.23 -5.06 14.31
CA PRO A 220 23.04 -5.35 15.74
C PRO A 220 24.23 -4.86 16.59
N TYR A 221 25.42 -4.73 16.02
CA TYR A 221 26.60 -4.20 16.70
C TYR A 221 26.59 -2.68 16.87
N ARG A 222 25.74 -1.98 16.10
CA ARG A 222 25.67 -0.51 16.06
C ARG A 222 24.38 0.04 16.66
N ILE A 223 23.37 -0.80 16.88
CA ILE A 223 22.03 -0.34 17.25
C ILE A 223 22.01 0.46 18.55
N LEU A 224 22.75 0.05 19.59
CA LEU A 224 22.78 0.79 20.86
C LEU A 224 23.35 2.21 20.69
N ASP A 225 24.43 2.36 19.91
CA ASP A 225 25.00 3.67 19.58
C ASP A 225 24.03 4.54 18.78
N THR A 226 23.29 3.93 17.86
CA THR A 226 22.27 4.60 17.05
C THR A 226 21.06 5.02 17.91
N LEU A 227 20.54 4.14 18.77
CA LEU A 227 19.44 4.44 19.68
C LEU A 227 19.81 5.56 20.67
N TYR A 228 21.02 5.52 21.24
CA TYR A 228 21.50 6.59 22.12
C TYR A 228 21.53 7.96 21.43
N LYS A 229 22.00 8.02 20.17
CA LYS A 229 22.00 9.28 19.40
C LYS A 229 20.61 9.75 19.03
N ILE A 230 19.69 8.84 18.71
CA ILE A 230 18.29 9.20 18.45
C ILE A 230 17.68 9.74 19.74
N LEU A 231 17.93 9.11 20.88
CA LEU A 231 17.48 9.57 22.19
C LEU A 231 17.97 11.00 22.49
N ASP A 232 19.26 11.28 22.26
CA ASP A 232 19.88 12.60 22.45
C ASP A 232 19.29 13.67 21.52
N ILE A 233 19.05 13.33 20.25
CA ILE A 233 18.64 14.29 19.21
C ILE A 233 17.12 14.50 19.19
N PHE A 234 16.33 13.44 19.28
CA PHE A 234 14.87 13.47 19.13
C PHE A 234 14.14 13.60 20.48
N GLY A 235 14.79 13.24 21.58
CA GLY A 235 14.22 13.30 22.93
C GLY A 235 13.53 12.01 23.37
N SER A 236 13.41 11.80 24.69
CA SER A 236 13.04 10.52 25.31
C SER A 236 11.67 9.96 24.90
N LYS A 237 10.70 10.83 24.66
CA LYS A 237 9.33 10.45 24.32
C LYS A 237 9.12 10.14 22.83
N HIS A 238 10.15 10.31 21.99
CA HIS A 238 10.00 10.11 20.55
C HIS A 238 9.63 8.67 20.20
N MET A 239 8.54 8.47 19.46
CA MET A 239 8.07 7.14 19.09
C MET A 239 8.90 6.55 17.94
N ILE A 240 9.34 5.30 18.10
CA ILE A 240 10.06 4.55 17.07
C ILE A 240 9.51 3.11 17.00
N CYS A 241 9.72 2.45 15.86
CA CYS A 241 9.50 1.02 15.70
C CYS A 241 10.82 0.31 15.38
N ILE A 242 11.10 -0.80 16.05
CA ILE A 242 12.14 -1.75 15.66
C ILE A 242 11.48 -3.03 15.14
N GLY A 243 11.78 -3.38 13.88
CA GLY A 243 11.57 -4.72 13.33
C GLY A 243 12.89 -5.48 13.29
N ARG A 244 13.04 -6.54 14.08
CA ARG A 244 14.24 -7.38 14.15
C ARG A 244 13.93 -8.77 13.61
N GLU A 245 14.83 -9.30 12.79
CA GLU A 245 14.71 -10.66 12.24
C GLU A 245 13.38 -10.90 11.50
N MET A 246 12.94 -9.92 10.72
CA MET A 246 11.69 -9.98 9.96
C MET A 246 11.56 -11.30 9.20
N THR A 247 10.40 -11.94 9.31
CA THR A 247 10.01 -13.25 8.74
C THR A 247 10.74 -14.48 9.30
N LYS A 248 11.73 -14.31 10.19
CA LYS A 248 12.51 -15.43 10.76
C LYS A 248 11.89 -15.92 12.07
N MET A 249 12.41 -17.04 12.59
CA MET A 249 11.93 -17.64 13.85
C MET A 249 11.96 -16.69 15.06
N HIS A 250 12.92 -15.75 15.08
CA HIS A 250 13.10 -14.79 16.18
C HIS A 250 12.59 -13.38 15.83
N GLU A 251 11.58 -13.29 14.95
CA GLU A 251 10.93 -12.04 14.58
C GLU A 251 10.45 -11.27 15.82
N GLU A 252 10.73 -9.97 15.84
CA GLU A 252 10.35 -9.07 16.91
C GLU A 252 9.99 -7.71 16.33
N ILE A 253 8.81 -7.20 16.69
CA ILE A 253 8.33 -5.87 16.30
C ILE A 253 7.98 -5.13 17.57
N ILE A 254 8.68 -4.04 17.85
CA ILE A 254 8.48 -3.22 19.05
C ILE A 254 8.24 -1.78 18.62
N PHE A 255 7.07 -1.25 18.96
CA PHE A 255 6.72 0.16 18.77
C PHE A 255 6.53 0.81 20.15
N ASP A 256 7.41 1.74 20.50
CA ASP A 256 7.40 2.43 21.80
C ASP A 256 8.25 3.72 21.70
N THR A 257 8.34 4.45 22.80
CA THR A 257 9.28 5.55 22.98
C THR A 257 10.72 5.06 22.85
N ILE A 258 11.59 5.92 22.32
CA ILE A 258 13.03 5.65 22.17
C ILE A 258 13.69 5.33 23.52
N GLU A 259 13.25 5.96 24.62
CA GLU A 259 13.74 5.67 25.97
C GLU A 259 13.46 4.23 26.39
N ASN A 260 12.20 3.77 26.25
CA ASN A 260 11.82 2.40 26.61
C ASN A 260 12.58 1.37 25.77
N ILE A 261 12.68 1.60 24.47
CA ILE A 261 13.40 0.72 23.55
C ILE A 261 14.90 0.69 23.87
N PHE A 262 15.51 1.85 24.17
CA PHE A 262 16.91 1.91 24.58
C PHE A 262 17.16 1.11 25.86
N ILE A 263 16.33 1.28 26.90
CA ILE A 263 16.41 0.52 28.15
C ILE A 263 16.27 -0.99 27.89
N LEU A 264 15.31 -1.39 27.06
CA LEU A 264 15.07 -2.78 26.71
C LEU A 264 16.28 -3.40 25.99
N TYR A 265 16.84 -2.70 25.00
CA TYR A 265 17.99 -3.19 24.24
C TYR A 265 19.27 -3.19 25.06
N ASN A 266 19.48 -2.19 25.93
CA ASN A 266 20.67 -2.09 26.78
C ASN A 266 20.73 -3.17 27.86
N LYS A 267 19.59 -3.79 28.22
CA LYS A 267 19.52 -4.94 29.12
C LYS A 267 19.90 -6.27 28.46
N ARG A 268 20.02 -6.32 27.13
CA ARG A 268 20.38 -7.56 26.42
C ARG A 268 21.88 -7.78 26.46
N GLU A 269 22.30 -8.98 26.87
CA GLU A 269 23.71 -9.35 26.81
C GLU A 269 24.26 -9.34 25.37
N ILE A 270 23.46 -9.83 24.42
CA ILE A 270 23.83 -9.87 23.01
C ILE A 270 22.62 -9.52 22.15
N ILE A 271 22.82 -8.60 21.21
CA ILE A 271 21.87 -8.30 20.15
C ILE A 271 22.37 -8.97 18.87
N LYS A 272 21.49 -9.73 18.19
CA LYS A 272 21.79 -10.44 16.95
C LYS A 272 20.68 -10.22 15.93
N GLY A 273 21.03 -10.53 14.68
CA GLY A 273 20.11 -10.50 13.56
C GLY A 273 20.05 -9.14 12.87
N GLU A 274 19.20 -9.06 11.87
CA GLU A 274 19.00 -7.87 11.04
C GLU A 274 17.93 -6.96 11.66
N ILE A 275 18.14 -5.65 11.57
CA ILE A 275 17.28 -4.66 12.21
C ILE A 275 16.83 -3.61 11.18
N VAL A 276 15.51 -3.43 11.09
CA VAL A 276 14.86 -2.27 10.47
C VAL A 276 14.40 -1.35 11.58
N LEU A 277 14.87 -0.11 11.58
CA LEU A 277 14.50 0.93 12.52
C LEU A 277 13.66 1.99 11.80
N ILE A 278 12.48 2.27 12.34
CA ILE A 278 11.55 3.27 11.81
C ILE A 278 11.41 4.37 12.86
N ILE A 279 11.80 5.59 12.49
CA ILE A 279 11.62 6.79 13.32
C ILE A 279 10.35 7.48 12.84
N SER A 280 9.38 7.67 13.74
CA SER A 280 8.14 8.36 13.37
C SER A 280 8.40 9.85 13.10
N GLN A 281 7.58 10.42 12.20
CA GLN A 281 7.62 11.82 11.82
C GLN A 281 7.35 12.79 12.98
N ASP A 282 6.58 12.40 13.99
CA ASP A 282 6.16 13.29 15.06
C ASP A 282 5.54 12.56 16.26
N ASN A 283 5.70 13.14 17.45
CA ASN A 283 4.99 12.77 18.70
C ASN A 283 3.52 13.19 18.71
N LYS A 284 2.93 13.43 17.53
CA LYS A 284 1.51 13.75 17.43
C LYS A 284 0.76 12.53 17.92
N THR A 285 0.16 12.69 19.08
CA THR A 285 -0.73 11.68 19.63
C THR A 285 -1.82 11.40 18.59
N LEU A 286 -2.47 10.25 18.69
CA LEU A 286 -3.65 9.95 17.88
C LEU A 286 -4.66 11.13 17.91
N GLU A 287 -4.73 11.85 19.05
CA GLU A 287 -5.56 13.04 19.25
C GLU A 287 -5.14 14.23 18.37
N ASP A 288 -3.84 14.51 18.26
CA ASP A 288 -3.31 15.59 17.39
C ASP A 288 -3.57 15.31 15.91
N ASN A 289 -3.42 14.05 15.48
CA ASN A 289 -3.73 13.65 14.10
C ASN A 289 -5.24 13.70 13.82
N ILE A 290 -6.08 13.33 14.79
CA ILE A 290 -7.53 13.51 14.72
C ILE A 290 -7.88 15.00 14.62
N GLN A 291 -7.20 15.87 15.36
CA GLN A 291 -7.46 17.30 15.41
C GLN A 291 -6.97 18.03 14.14
N LEU A 292 -5.81 17.63 13.60
CA LEU A 292 -5.31 18.11 12.32
C LEU A 292 -6.24 17.70 11.18
N HIS A 293 -6.65 16.43 11.14
CA HIS A 293 -7.60 15.95 10.14
C HIS A 293 -8.96 16.65 10.24
N LYS A 294 -9.45 16.93 11.46
CA LYS A 294 -10.64 17.76 11.68
C LYS A 294 -10.45 19.16 11.08
N LYS A 295 -9.29 19.79 11.29
CA LYS A 295 -8.97 21.12 10.76
C LYS A 295 -8.91 21.16 9.24
N GLU A 296 -8.23 20.19 8.61
CA GLU A 296 -8.17 20.06 7.15
C GLU A 296 -9.56 19.87 6.52
N VAL A 297 -10.40 19.06 7.16
CA VAL A 297 -11.79 18.87 6.73
C VAL A 297 -12.58 20.17 6.85
N ILE A 298 -12.42 20.92 7.95
CA ILE A 298 -13.05 22.23 8.15
C ILE A 298 -12.60 23.24 7.08
N GLU A 299 -11.30 23.37 6.82
CA GLU A 299 -10.73 24.29 5.81
C GLU A 299 -11.17 23.92 4.39
N TYR A 300 -11.23 22.62 4.07
CA TYR A 300 -11.79 22.12 2.81
C TYR A 300 -13.28 22.48 2.67
N HIS A 301 -14.06 22.40 3.75
CA HIS A 301 -15.47 22.77 3.71
C HIS A 301 -15.69 24.29 3.64
N GLN A 302 -14.90 25.10 4.36
CA GLN A 302 -14.94 26.57 4.29
C GLN A 302 -14.60 27.08 2.88
N SER A 303 -13.52 26.59 2.29
CA SER A 303 -13.13 26.94 0.91
C SER A 303 -14.17 26.49 -0.13
N ASN A 304 -14.87 25.38 0.10
CA ASN A 304 -15.97 24.96 -0.76
C ASN A 304 -17.27 25.75 -0.54
N ILE A 305 -17.53 26.27 0.67
CA ILE A 305 -18.67 27.14 0.95
C ILE A 305 -18.50 28.49 0.23
N GLU A 306 -17.30 29.09 0.28
CA GLU A 306 -16.99 30.32 -0.47
C GLU A 306 -17.13 30.12 -2.00
N ASN A 307 -16.71 28.97 -2.51
CA ASN A 307 -16.87 28.61 -3.93
C ASN A 307 -18.32 28.22 -4.30
N ASN A 308 -19.16 27.82 -3.34
CA ASN A 308 -20.52 27.34 -3.58
C ASN A 308 -21.57 28.44 -3.81
N ASN A 309 -21.27 29.71 -3.51
CA ASN A 309 -22.12 30.82 -3.94
C ASN A 309 -22.24 30.91 -5.49
N ILE A 310 -21.30 30.31 -6.22
CA ILE A 310 -21.33 30.21 -7.69
C ILE A 310 -22.05 28.92 -8.17
N MET A 311 -22.26 27.92 -7.30
CA MET A 311 -22.77 26.59 -7.65
C MET A 311 -24.28 26.35 -7.46
N GLN A 312 -25.02 27.28 -6.84
CA GLN A 312 -26.49 27.15 -6.68
C GLN A 312 -27.21 26.95 -8.03
N HIS A 313 -26.72 27.54 -9.12
CA HIS A 313 -27.31 27.37 -10.45
C HIS A 313 -27.10 25.97 -11.07
N THR A 314 -26.12 25.20 -10.58
CA THR A 314 -25.78 23.87 -11.15
C THR A 314 -26.43 22.72 -10.37
N GLN A 315 -26.80 22.93 -9.10
CA GLN A 315 -27.45 21.93 -8.25
C GLN A 315 -28.83 21.48 -8.77
N ASN A 316 -29.63 22.42 -9.31
CA ASN A 316 -30.97 22.11 -9.84
C ASN A 316 -30.97 21.14 -11.03
N LYS A 317 -29.87 21.03 -11.80
CA LYS A 317 -29.77 20.07 -12.92
C LYS A 317 -29.33 18.67 -12.48
N LYS A 318 -28.56 18.53 -11.39
CA LYS A 318 -28.08 17.24 -10.88
C LYS A 318 -29.12 16.51 -10.02
N CYS A 319 -29.91 17.24 -9.22
CA CYS A 319 -31.01 16.65 -8.45
C CYS A 319 -32.07 16.03 -9.37
N ASN A 320 -32.40 16.68 -10.50
CA ASN A 320 -33.31 16.13 -11.51
C ASN A 320 -32.78 14.86 -12.18
N HIS A 321 -31.45 14.72 -12.32
CA HIS A 321 -30.82 13.54 -12.90
C HIS A 321 -30.84 12.34 -11.92
N ILE A 322 -30.68 12.59 -10.62
CA ILE A 322 -30.77 11.56 -9.58
C ILE A 322 -32.22 11.07 -9.41
N ILE A 323 -33.21 11.97 -9.44
CA ILE A 323 -34.64 11.61 -9.40
C ILE A 323 -35.02 10.74 -10.61
N ASN A 324 -34.50 11.04 -11.80
CA ASN A 324 -34.76 10.23 -13.00
C ASN A 324 -34.05 8.87 -12.96
N ASN A 325 -32.84 8.79 -12.41
CA ASN A 325 -32.13 7.53 -12.26
C ASN A 325 -32.78 6.59 -11.23
N ILE A 326 -33.37 7.15 -10.16
CA ILE A 326 -34.16 6.39 -9.18
C ILE A 326 -35.47 5.87 -9.80
N LYS A 327 -36.10 6.64 -10.72
CA LYS A 327 -37.27 6.16 -11.48
C LYS A 327 -36.92 5.03 -12.45
N THR A 328 -35.78 5.09 -13.13
CA THR A 328 -35.33 4.01 -14.04
C THR A 328 -34.90 2.73 -13.32
N ILE A 329 -34.40 2.82 -12.08
CA ILE A 329 -34.11 1.65 -11.24
C ILE A 329 -35.38 0.89 -10.84
N ASN A 330 -36.55 1.53 -10.97
CA ASN A 330 -37.83 1.00 -10.51
C ASN A 330 -38.66 0.27 -11.58
N ASN A 331 -38.18 0.20 -12.81
CA ASN A 331 -38.83 -0.60 -13.85
C ASN A 331 -38.50 -2.09 -13.74
N ASP A 332 -37.57 -2.47 -12.86
CA ASP A 332 -37.26 -3.85 -12.53
C ASP A 332 -37.62 -4.14 -11.06
N ASN A 333 -38.81 -4.72 -10.88
CA ASN A 333 -39.38 -5.34 -9.67
C ASN A 333 -40.15 -4.46 -8.66
N ASN A 334 -41.44 -4.80 -8.55
CA ASN A 334 -42.48 -4.33 -7.64
C ASN A 334 -42.03 -4.07 -6.19
N ASN A 335 -42.05 -2.80 -5.76
CA ASN A 335 -42.26 -2.41 -4.36
C ASN A 335 -42.56 -0.91 -4.25
N ASP A 336 -43.81 -0.52 -4.52
CA ASP A 336 -44.25 0.89 -4.53
C ASP A 336 -44.13 1.60 -3.15
N ASN A 337 -44.07 0.85 -2.04
CA ASN A 337 -43.91 1.43 -0.70
C ASN A 337 -42.51 1.98 -0.39
N MET A 338 -41.46 1.49 -1.06
CA MET A 338 -40.08 1.93 -0.79
C MET A 338 -39.78 3.27 -1.48
N GLN A 339 -40.35 3.49 -2.66
CA GLN A 339 -40.14 4.73 -3.43
C GLN A 339 -40.74 5.96 -2.76
N ASP A 340 -41.98 5.84 -2.28
CA ASP A 340 -42.67 6.97 -1.66
C ASP A 340 -42.09 7.27 -0.27
N SER A 341 -41.60 6.26 0.44
CA SER A 341 -40.87 6.44 1.70
C SER A 341 -39.54 7.20 1.48
N ILE A 342 -38.78 6.85 0.45
CA ILE A 342 -37.51 7.54 0.12
C ILE A 342 -37.76 8.96 -0.40
N LYS A 343 -38.76 9.16 -1.28
CA LYS A 343 -39.12 10.50 -1.79
C LYS A 343 -39.63 11.41 -0.68
N ASN A 344 -40.50 10.91 0.21
CA ASN A 344 -41.04 11.70 1.31
C ASN A 344 -39.97 12.01 2.35
N PHE A 345 -39.06 11.07 2.64
CA PHE A 345 -37.92 11.28 3.53
C PHE A 345 -36.93 12.33 2.99
N ILE A 346 -36.68 12.35 1.67
CA ILE A 346 -35.84 13.38 1.02
C ILE A 346 -36.55 14.74 1.04
N LYS A 347 -37.85 14.80 0.74
CA LYS A 347 -38.63 16.04 0.78
C LYS A 347 -38.69 16.67 2.17
N SER A 348 -38.81 15.85 3.22
CA SER A 348 -38.95 16.34 4.60
C SER A 348 -37.64 16.68 5.29
N ASN A 349 -36.50 16.14 4.85
CA ASN A 349 -35.21 16.32 5.52
C ASN A 349 -34.12 17.06 4.72
N VAL A 350 -34.32 17.35 3.42
CA VAL A 350 -33.26 17.93 2.55
C VAL A 350 -33.54 19.38 2.13
N LEU A 351 -34.77 19.89 2.28
CA LEU A 351 -35.04 21.32 2.09
C LEU A 351 -34.68 22.09 3.38
N CYS A 352 -33.46 22.63 3.42
CA CYS A 352 -33.13 23.71 4.36
C CYS A 352 -34.00 24.92 4.02
N SER A 353 -35.07 25.12 4.79
CA SER A 353 -35.76 26.41 4.85
C SER A 353 -34.83 27.42 5.52
N ASP A 354 -34.50 28.47 4.77
CA ASP A 354 -33.97 29.78 5.16
C ASP A 354 -33.39 29.93 6.57
N VAL A 355 -32.06 30.11 6.66
CA VAL A 355 -31.40 30.51 7.91
C VAL A 355 -30.71 31.86 7.71
N LYS A 356 -31.16 32.85 8.47
CA LYS A 356 -30.65 34.22 8.47
C LYS A 356 -29.23 34.29 9.03
N GLU A 357 -28.42 35.14 8.41
CA GLU A 357 -27.08 35.53 8.84
C GLU A 357 -27.16 36.15 10.25
N ASN A 358 -26.58 35.47 11.26
CA ASN A 358 -25.88 36.04 12.43
C ASN A 358 -25.66 34.98 13.52
N ASN A 359 -24.71 34.06 13.27
CA ASN A 359 -23.87 33.31 14.22
C ASN A 359 -23.31 32.06 13.52
N ILE A 360 -22.29 32.29 12.68
CA ILE A 360 -21.78 31.30 11.72
C ILE A 360 -21.24 30.04 12.42
N GLU A 361 -20.53 30.19 13.54
CA GLU A 361 -19.85 29.07 14.20
C GLU A 361 -20.80 28.11 14.93
N SER A 362 -21.76 28.67 15.69
CA SER A 362 -22.79 27.87 16.37
C SER A 362 -23.74 27.23 15.35
N ASN A 363 -24.10 27.95 14.28
CA ASN A 363 -24.91 27.40 13.19
C ASN A 363 -24.18 26.31 12.41
N ILE A 364 -22.85 26.41 12.21
CA ILE A 364 -22.06 25.37 11.54
C ILE A 364 -21.99 24.10 12.41
N ILE A 365 -21.72 24.22 13.71
CA ILE A 365 -21.68 23.07 14.62
C ILE A 365 -23.05 22.39 14.68
N GLU A 366 -24.12 23.17 14.78
CA GLU A 366 -25.49 22.64 14.78
C GLU A 366 -25.86 21.98 13.44
N ASN A 367 -25.42 22.55 12.32
CA ASN A 367 -25.62 21.97 10.99
C ASN A 367 -24.81 20.70 10.77
N ILE A 368 -23.57 20.62 11.26
CA ILE A 368 -22.75 19.40 11.22
C ILE A 368 -23.43 18.30 12.03
N ALA A 369 -23.89 18.61 13.25
CA ALA A 369 -24.62 17.66 14.09
C ALA A 369 -25.93 17.17 13.42
N LYS A 370 -26.66 18.07 12.73
CA LYS A 370 -27.85 17.73 11.94
C LYS A 370 -27.52 16.81 10.76
N ILE A 371 -26.43 17.08 10.04
CA ILE A 371 -25.97 16.26 8.90
C ILE A 371 -25.51 14.88 9.38
N GLU A 372 -24.74 14.81 10.47
CA GLU A 372 -24.30 13.54 11.04
C GLU A 372 -25.48 12.69 11.53
N ASN A 373 -26.46 13.30 12.21
CA ASN A 373 -27.67 12.59 12.63
C ASN A 373 -28.51 12.12 11.44
N SER A 374 -28.60 12.93 10.38
CA SER A 374 -29.28 12.54 9.13
C SER A 374 -28.57 11.38 8.45
N ALA A 375 -27.24 11.42 8.38
CA ALA A 375 -26.41 10.35 7.83
C ALA A 375 -26.61 9.04 8.60
N LYS A 376 -26.56 9.08 9.94
CA LYS A 376 -26.80 7.92 10.81
C LYS A 376 -28.17 7.29 10.55
N LYS A 377 -29.23 8.10 10.48
CA LYS A 377 -30.59 7.61 10.19
C LYS A 377 -30.70 6.94 8.81
N ILE A 378 -30.08 7.54 7.78
CA ILE A 378 -30.06 6.95 6.43
C ILE A 378 -29.28 5.63 6.44
N PHE A 379 -28.12 5.57 7.09
CA PHE A 379 -27.35 4.33 7.21
C PHE A 379 -28.12 3.24 7.95
N GLN A 380 -28.80 3.59 9.05
CA GLN A 380 -29.61 2.64 9.82
C GLN A 380 -30.69 2.00 8.95
N SER A 381 -31.46 2.81 8.20
CA SER A 381 -32.47 2.30 7.28
C SER A 381 -31.86 1.46 6.15
N LEU A 382 -30.75 1.89 5.54
CA LEU A 382 -30.07 1.12 4.49
C LEU A 382 -29.55 -0.23 5.00
N PHE A 383 -29.09 -0.31 6.25
CA PHE A 383 -28.63 -1.56 6.86
C PHE A 383 -29.78 -2.50 7.24
N GLU A 384 -30.95 -1.98 7.61
CA GLU A 384 -32.16 -2.80 7.79
C GLU A 384 -32.54 -3.53 6.48
N TYR A 385 -32.32 -2.89 5.33
CA TYR A 385 -32.47 -3.51 4.00
C TYR A 385 -31.23 -4.28 3.51
N GLN A 386 -30.29 -4.60 4.40
CA GLN A 386 -29.06 -5.36 4.11
C GLN A 386 -28.17 -4.75 3.01
N ILE A 387 -28.22 -3.43 2.80
CA ILE A 387 -27.39 -2.76 1.79
C ILE A 387 -25.92 -2.73 2.26
N PRO A 388 -24.96 -3.21 1.45
CA PRO A 388 -23.54 -3.23 1.83
C PRO A 388 -22.99 -1.83 2.12
N LEU A 389 -22.13 -1.72 3.12
CA LEU A 389 -21.53 -0.45 3.59
C LEU A 389 -20.96 0.43 2.47
N ASN A 390 -20.25 -0.16 1.50
CA ASN A 390 -19.69 0.59 0.37
C ASN A 390 -20.76 1.22 -0.52
N THR A 391 -21.87 0.52 -0.75
CA THR A 391 -23.01 0.99 -1.52
C THR A 391 -23.79 2.03 -0.74
N ALA A 392 -24.07 1.77 0.54
CA ALA A 392 -24.71 2.73 1.44
C ALA A 392 -23.90 4.03 1.57
N THR A 393 -22.58 3.92 1.63
CA THR A 393 -21.66 5.08 1.66
C THR A 393 -21.81 5.93 0.40
N ARG A 394 -21.87 5.32 -0.79
CA ARG A 394 -22.08 6.07 -2.03
C ARG A 394 -23.44 6.76 -2.07
N ILE A 395 -24.48 6.11 -1.55
CA ILE A 395 -25.83 6.67 -1.45
C ILE A 395 -25.82 7.89 -0.52
N VAL A 396 -25.25 7.77 0.68
CA VAL A 396 -25.19 8.84 1.67
C VAL A 396 -24.33 10.03 1.21
N VAL A 397 -23.19 9.75 0.57
CA VAL A 397 -22.34 10.79 -0.07
C VAL A 397 -23.15 11.59 -1.08
N ASN A 398 -23.92 10.92 -1.93
CA ASN A 398 -24.71 11.58 -2.96
C ASN A 398 -25.92 12.33 -2.40
N LEU A 399 -26.55 11.82 -1.33
CA LEU A 399 -27.73 12.43 -0.72
C LEU A 399 -27.38 13.66 0.14
N LEU A 400 -26.30 13.58 0.92
CA LEU A 400 -25.93 14.62 1.88
C LEU A 400 -24.76 15.49 1.39
N ASN A 401 -24.19 15.18 0.24
CA ASN A 401 -23.04 15.89 -0.35
C ASN A 401 -21.84 16.02 0.62
N ILE A 402 -21.59 14.97 1.40
CA ILE A 402 -20.47 14.87 2.34
C ILE A 402 -19.31 14.05 1.76
N ASN A 403 -18.10 14.24 2.30
CA ASN A 403 -16.93 13.45 1.88
C ASN A 403 -17.18 11.95 2.11
N ARG A 404 -16.75 11.12 1.14
CA ARG A 404 -16.80 9.66 1.19
C ARG A 404 -16.17 9.07 2.45
N ASN A 405 -15.03 9.59 2.90
CA ASN A 405 -14.38 9.11 4.12
C ASN A 405 -15.23 9.39 5.36
N THR A 406 -15.85 10.57 5.43
CA THR A 406 -16.77 10.95 6.51
C THR A 406 -18.01 10.07 6.51
N ALA A 407 -18.67 9.90 5.35
CA ALA A 407 -19.80 9.00 5.20
C ALA A 407 -19.45 7.56 5.59
N TYR A 408 -18.30 7.06 5.15
CA TYR A 408 -17.85 5.70 5.44
C TYR A 408 -17.62 5.47 6.95
N LYS A 409 -16.99 6.44 7.63
CA LYS A 409 -16.79 6.39 9.09
C LYS A 409 -18.12 6.42 9.85
N ILE A 410 -19.07 7.27 9.44
CA ILE A 410 -20.42 7.30 10.03
C ILE A 410 -21.14 5.97 9.80
N GLY A 411 -21.03 5.39 8.60
CA GLY A 411 -21.59 4.08 8.27
C GLY A 411 -21.02 2.95 9.13
N LEU A 412 -19.71 2.89 9.30
CA LEU A 412 -19.04 1.92 10.18
C LEU A 412 -19.52 2.01 11.64
N LEU A 413 -19.61 3.24 12.17
CA LEU A 413 -20.08 3.47 13.53
C LEU A 413 -21.55 3.05 13.69
N THR A 414 -22.40 3.37 12.71
CA THR A 414 -23.82 3.00 12.70
C THR A 414 -24.00 1.48 12.63
N GLN A 415 -23.17 0.79 11.84
CA GLN A 415 -23.18 -0.68 11.73
C GLN A 415 -22.75 -1.34 13.04
N LYS A 416 -21.72 -0.79 13.72
CA LYS A 416 -21.28 -1.27 15.04
C LYS A 416 -22.36 -1.09 16.11
N ILE A 417 -23.05 0.06 16.14
CA ILE A 417 -24.14 0.32 17.10
C ILE A 417 -25.31 -0.66 16.90
N ASN A 418 -25.67 -0.96 15.64
CA ASN A 418 -26.69 -1.97 15.33
C ASN A 418 -26.29 -3.40 15.74
N SER A 419 -25.00 -3.74 15.68
CA SER A 419 -24.51 -5.05 16.13
C SER A 419 -24.53 -5.23 17.66
N VAL A 420 -24.49 -4.13 18.43
CA VAL A 420 -24.52 -4.15 19.91
C VAL A 420 -25.96 -4.23 20.46
N ASN A 421 -26.95 -3.74 19.72
CA ASN A 421 -28.36 -3.73 20.15
C ASN A 421 -29.20 -4.92 19.61
N GLY A 422 -28.54 -6.01 19.23
CA GLY A 422 -29.19 -7.27 18.89
C GLY A 422 -29.47 -7.44 17.40
N PHE A 423 -28.47 -7.91 16.67
CA PHE A 423 -28.62 -8.80 15.52
C PHE A 423 -27.33 -9.62 15.39
N THR A 424 -27.43 -10.91 15.67
CA THR A 424 -26.40 -11.92 15.41
C THR A 424 -26.09 -11.93 13.91
N ILE A 425 -24.85 -11.62 13.54
CA ILE A 425 -24.36 -11.90 12.19
C ILE A 425 -23.95 -13.38 12.16
N ASP A 426 -24.61 -14.10 11.25
CA ASP A 426 -24.40 -15.50 10.93
C ASP A 426 -22.92 -15.79 10.61
N LYS A 427 -22.41 -16.87 11.20
CA LYS A 427 -20.99 -17.27 11.18
C LYS A 427 -20.53 -17.92 9.88
N ASN A 428 -21.33 -17.88 8.81
CA ASN A 428 -20.99 -18.51 7.54
C ASN A 428 -21.06 -17.52 6.38
N LYS A 429 -19.93 -16.93 6.03
CA LYS A 429 -19.56 -16.62 4.64
C LYS A 429 -18.07 -16.30 4.54
N ASN A 430 -17.40 -17.15 3.77
CA ASN A 430 -15.99 -17.22 3.41
C ASN A 430 -15.36 -15.89 3.01
#